data_AF-A0AA36HWD5-F1
#
_entry.id   AF-A0AA36HWD5-F1
#
_cell.length_a   1.000
_cell.length_b   1.000
_cell.length_c   1.000
_cell.angle_alpha   90.00
_cell.angle_beta   90.00
_cell.angle_gamma   90.00
#
_symmetry.space_group_name_H-M   'P 1'
#
loop_
_entity.id
_entity.type
_entity.pdbx_description
1 polymer ?
#
loop_
_entity_poly.entity_id
_entity_poly.type
_entity_poly.pdbx_seq_one_letter_code
_entity_poly.pdbx_strand_id
1 'polypeptide(L)'
;MAAAKAAVASVPCEVHKDAVVCQEAKVIHPACSLHAKAGPIVFGRFNVIEEQVEIVNTSDQPMIIGDHNMFEVGARLVGEGGQRMGDGNILECRALLDAGCSVGSGCTLGACTYLDAGEKLPDETVVVGPGLRHYEPGAREAHVQAVLKYIEVLKETLPRCHHLRKSNVKS
;
A
#
# COMPACT_ATOMS: atom_id res chain seq x y z
N MET A 1 -1.53 -8.51 -23.80
CA MET A 1 -2.94 -8.48 -23.33
C MET A 1 -2.95 -8.65 -21.83
N ALA A 2 -3.22 -7.58 -21.07
CA ALA A 2 -3.81 -7.65 -19.74
C ALA A 2 -4.35 -6.24 -19.47
N ALA A 3 -5.66 -6.06 -19.66
CA ALA A 3 -6.32 -4.80 -19.37
C ALA A 3 -6.40 -4.68 -17.84
N ALA A 4 -5.59 -3.80 -17.24
CA ALA A 4 -5.71 -3.44 -15.84
C ALA A 4 -7.09 -2.77 -15.63
N LYS A 5 -8.05 -3.55 -15.12
CA LYS A 5 -9.42 -3.11 -14.89
C LYS A 5 -9.55 -2.63 -13.44
N ALA A 6 -10.11 -1.42 -13.30
CA ALA A 6 -10.46 -0.70 -12.07
C ALA A 6 -9.28 -0.28 -11.16
N ALA A 7 -8.61 0.81 -11.53
CA ALA A 7 -7.98 1.71 -10.57
C ALA A 7 -8.97 2.86 -10.28
N VAL A 8 -9.47 2.95 -9.06
CA VAL A 8 -10.30 4.09 -8.62
C VAL A 8 -9.35 5.12 -8.02
N ALA A 9 -9.06 6.19 -8.76
CA ALA A 9 -8.29 7.33 -8.26
C ALA A 9 -9.22 8.56 -8.23
N SER A 10 -9.49 9.08 -7.03
CA SER A 10 -10.31 10.29 -6.86
C SER A 10 -9.44 11.49 -6.48
N VAL A 11 -9.20 12.41 -7.43
CA VAL A 11 -8.62 13.76 -7.27
C VAL A 11 -7.19 13.83 -6.67
N PRO A 12 -6.42 14.91 -6.93
CA PRO A 12 -5.08 14.78 -7.52
C PRO A 12 -4.14 13.95 -6.63
N CYS A 13 -4.00 12.66 -6.93
CA CYS A 13 -2.85 11.91 -6.47
C CYS A 13 -1.68 12.30 -7.37
N GLU A 14 -0.61 12.81 -6.77
CA GLU A 14 0.64 13.12 -7.47
C GLU A 14 1.37 11.81 -7.76
N VAL A 15 0.92 11.14 -8.81
CA VAL A 15 1.61 9.97 -9.37
C VAL A 15 2.65 10.50 -10.37
N HIS A 16 3.91 10.56 -9.96
CA HIS A 16 4.99 10.86 -10.90
C HIS A 16 5.14 9.67 -11.88
N LYS A 17 5.05 10.00 -13.17
CA LYS A 17 4.73 9.12 -14.32
C LYS A 17 5.68 7.92 -14.55
N ASP A 18 5.14 6.96 -15.30
CA ASP A 18 5.76 5.83 -16.03
C ASP A 18 6.35 4.66 -15.23
N ALA A 19 6.55 4.80 -13.92
CA ALA A 19 7.28 3.80 -13.14
C ALA A 19 6.44 3.10 -12.06
N VAL A 20 5.15 3.45 -11.91
CA VAL A 20 4.25 2.76 -10.96
C VAL A 20 3.48 1.66 -11.70
N VAL A 21 3.86 0.41 -11.46
CA VAL A 21 3.18 -0.76 -12.04
C VAL A 21 2.10 -1.24 -11.06
N CYS A 22 0.85 -1.11 -11.48
CA CYS A 22 -0.32 -1.51 -10.70
C CYS A 22 -0.94 -2.76 -11.31
N GLN A 23 -1.06 -3.84 -10.53
CA GLN A 23 -1.95 -4.95 -10.88
C GLN A 23 -3.42 -4.62 -10.50
N GLU A 24 -4.35 -5.53 -10.77
CA GLU A 24 -5.81 -5.31 -10.64
C GLU A 24 -6.27 -4.84 -9.24
N ALA A 25 -7.36 -4.05 -9.25
CA ALA A 25 -8.14 -3.56 -8.11
C ALA A 25 -7.31 -2.82 -7.03
N LYS A 26 -7.19 -1.50 -7.22
CA LYS A 26 -6.65 -0.59 -6.19
C LYS A 26 -7.65 0.47 -5.83
N VAL A 27 -7.78 0.71 -4.53
CA VAL A 27 -8.50 1.84 -3.98
C VAL A 27 -7.44 2.85 -3.59
N ILE A 28 -7.44 3.99 -4.28
CA ILE A 28 -6.52 5.07 -4.01
C ILE A 28 -7.35 6.27 -3.57
N HIS A 29 -7.26 6.60 -2.28
CA HIS A 29 -7.92 7.77 -1.72
C HIS A 29 -7.23 9.07 -2.13
N PRO A 30 -7.92 10.23 -2.10
CA PRO A 30 -7.36 11.53 -2.46
C PRO A 30 -6.11 11.88 -1.64
N ALA A 31 -5.25 12.75 -2.18
CA ALA A 31 -4.04 13.26 -1.51
C ALA A 31 -2.94 12.21 -1.19
N CYS A 32 -2.98 11.05 -1.86
CA CYS A 32 -1.88 10.11 -1.85
C CYS A 32 -0.69 10.62 -2.68
N SER A 33 0.53 10.34 -2.23
CA SER A 33 1.78 10.78 -2.87
C SER A 33 2.64 9.57 -3.22
N LEU A 34 2.74 9.25 -4.52
CA LEU A 34 3.51 8.10 -5.02
C LEU A 34 4.69 8.62 -5.86
N HIS A 35 5.88 8.62 -5.25
CA HIS A 35 7.09 9.18 -5.85
C HIS A 35 8.08 8.08 -6.23
N ALA A 36 8.04 7.64 -7.48
CA ALA A 36 9.11 6.85 -8.08
C ALA A 36 10.21 7.79 -8.57
N LYS A 37 11.22 8.09 -7.73
CA LYS A 37 12.29 9.06 -8.08
C LYS A 37 13.36 8.44 -8.96
N ALA A 38 13.90 7.30 -8.54
CA ALA A 38 15.03 6.64 -9.22
C ALA A 38 14.62 5.29 -9.85
N GLY A 39 13.74 4.53 -9.19
CA GLY A 39 13.33 3.19 -9.61
C GLY A 39 11.81 3.01 -9.56
N PRO A 40 11.27 2.00 -10.28
CA PRO A 40 9.83 1.76 -10.32
C PRO A 40 9.27 1.25 -9.00
N ILE A 41 7.98 1.51 -8.78
CA ILE A 41 7.21 0.97 -7.65
C ILE A 41 6.22 -0.04 -8.23
N VAL A 42 6.40 -1.30 -7.90
CA VAL A 42 5.57 -2.40 -8.37
C VAL A 42 4.66 -2.83 -7.23
N PHE A 43 3.37 -2.76 -7.47
CA PHE A 43 2.37 -3.24 -6.54
C PHE A 43 1.67 -4.47 -7.09
N GLY A 44 1.43 -5.43 -6.21
CA GLY A 44 0.51 -6.54 -6.43
C GLY A 44 -0.95 -6.13 -6.51
N ARG A 45 -1.82 -7.12 -6.39
CA ARG A 45 -3.28 -7.03 -6.50
C ARG A 45 -3.93 -6.71 -5.17
N PHE A 46 -5.12 -6.10 -5.23
CA PHE A 46 -5.98 -5.87 -4.06
C PHE A 46 -5.31 -5.07 -2.94
N ASN A 47 -4.40 -4.16 -3.29
CA ASN A 47 -3.81 -3.24 -2.33
C ASN A 47 -4.73 -2.03 -2.12
N VAL A 48 -4.86 -1.62 -0.86
CA VAL A 48 -5.66 -0.46 -0.45
C VAL A 48 -4.72 0.63 0.04
N ILE A 49 -4.85 1.82 -0.54
CA ILE A 49 -4.03 2.99 -0.22
C ILE A 49 -4.96 4.13 0.19
N GLU A 50 -4.92 4.49 1.47
CA GLU A 50 -5.73 5.55 2.03
C GLU A 50 -5.13 6.96 1.81
N GLU A 51 -5.80 7.98 2.36
CA GLU A 51 -5.42 9.38 2.14
C GLU A 51 -4.07 9.71 2.80
N GLN A 52 -3.37 10.71 2.27
CA GLN A 52 -2.09 11.19 2.83
C GLN A 52 -0.98 10.12 2.92
N VAL A 53 -1.17 8.94 2.31
CA VAL A 53 -0.13 7.92 2.23
C VAL A 53 0.99 8.40 1.30
N GLU A 54 2.23 8.30 1.77
CA GLU A 54 3.42 8.68 1.02
C GLU A 54 4.30 7.44 0.75
N ILE A 55 4.45 7.06 -0.52
CA ILE A 55 5.34 5.96 -0.93
C ILE A 55 6.41 6.53 -1.85
N VAL A 56 7.66 6.47 -1.41
CA VAL A 56 8.81 7.04 -2.11
C VAL A 56 9.83 5.95 -2.40
N ASN A 57 10.20 5.78 -3.67
CA ASN A 57 11.36 4.97 -4.04
C ASN A 57 12.53 5.89 -4.44
N THR A 58 13.56 5.95 -3.59
CA THR A 58 14.79 6.72 -3.83
C THR A 58 15.91 5.88 -4.45
N SER A 59 15.77 4.55 -4.51
CA SER A 59 16.72 3.66 -5.17
C SER A 59 16.40 3.46 -6.65
N ASP A 60 17.44 3.21 -7.43
CA ASP A 60 17.42 2.68 -8.80
C ASP A 60 16.73 1.30 -8.90
N GLN A 61 16.71 0.52 -7.81
CA GLN A 61 16.09 -0.79 -7.77
C GLN A 61 14.56 -0.69 -7.65
N PRO A 62 13.82 -1.68 -8.20
CA PRO A 62 12.37 -1.71 -8.06
C PRO A 62 11.97 -1.91 -6.59
N MET A 63 11.06 -1.06 -6.09
CA MET A 63 10.33 -1.32 -4.85
C MET A 63 9.18 -2.27 -5.17
N ILE A 64 9.11 -3.40 -4.46
CA ILE A 64 8.09 -4.43 -4.71
C ILE A 64 7.19 -4.55 -3.48
N ILE A 65 5.91 -4.31 -3.68
CA ILE A 65 4.84 -4.46 -2.70
C ILE A 65 3.95 -5.60 -3.17
N GLY A 66 3.72 -6.60 -2.32
CA GLY A 66 2.93 -7.79 -2.61
C GLY A 66 1.43 -7.54 -2.77
N ASP A 67 0.64 -8.59 -2.55
CA ASP A 67 -0.82 -8.59 -2.68
C ASP A 67 -1.51 -8.29 -1.33
N HIS A 68 -2.72 -7.71 -1.35
CA HIS A 68 -3.58 -7.51 -0.17
C HIS A 68 -2.98 -6.69 0.97
N ASN A 69 -2.13 -5.70 0.68
CA ASN A 69 -1.63 -4.79 1.71
C ASN A 69 -2.60 -3.61 1.91
N MET A 70 -2.70 -3.17 3.16
CA MET A 70 -3.49 -2.02 3.61
C MET A 70 -2.55 -0.92 4.09
N PHE A 71 -2.64 0.26 3.49
CA PHE A 71 -1.94 1.46 3.93
C PHE A 71 -2.96 2.46 4.44
N GLU A 72 -3.03 2.63 5.76
CA GLU A 72 -3.93 3.59 6.40
C GLU A 72 -3.41 5.03 6.30
N VAL A 73 -4.28 5.97 6.70
CA VAL A 73 -4.05 7.40 6.61
C VAL A 73 -2.68 7.85 7.13
N GLY A 74 -1.92 8.54 6.27
CA GLY A 74 -0.64 9.13 6.62
C GLY A 74 0.51 8.12 6.80
N ALA A 75 0.31 6.84 6.45
CA ALA A 75 1.41 5.87 6.42
C ALA A 75 2.47 6.28 5.40
N ARG A 76 3.75 6.06 5.74
CA ARG A 76 4.87 6.48 4.92
C ARG A 76 5.88 5.34 4.73
N LEU A 77 6.22 5.10 3.47
CA LEU A 77 7.13 4.04 3.04
C LEU A 77 8.26 4.65 2.21
N VAL A 78 9.48 4.61 2.74
CA VAL A 78 10.68 5.06 2.03
C VAL A 78 11.49 3.84 1.60
N GLY A 79 11.67 3.67 0.29
CA GLY A 79 12.40 2.57 -0.32
C GLY A 79 13.84 2.90 -0.63
N GLU A 80 14.75 2.09 -0.09
CA GLU A 80 16.16 2.06 -0.48
C GLU A 80 16.60 0.62 -0.74
N GLY A 81 17.50 0.39 -1.70
CA GLY A 81 18.14 -0.92 -1.90
C GLY A 81 17.23 -2.06 -2.38
N GLY A 82 16.13 -1.78 -3.09
CA GLY A 82 15.22 -2.81 -3.60
C GLY A 82 14.29 -3.38 -2.53
N GLN A 83 13.73 -2.47 -1.72
CA GLN A 83 12.73 -2.74 -0.68
C GLN A 83 11.64 -3.71 -1.14
N ARG A 84 11.40 -4.73 -0.30
CA ARG A 84 10.37 -5.74 -0.52
C ARG A 84 9.42 -5.78 0.67
N MET A 85 8.14 -5.70 0.36
CA MET A 85 7.04 -5.93 1.28
C MET A 85 6.24 -7.13 0.78
N GLY A 86 6.01 -8.10 1.65
CA GLY A 86 5.24 -9.30 1.34
C GLY A 86 3.74 -9.03 1.15
N ASP A 87 2.95 -10.06 1.43
CA ASP A 87 1.49 -10.03 1.23
C ASP A 87 0.74 -9.85 2.54
N GLY A 88 -0.43 -9.22 2.49
CA GLY A 88 -1.34 -9.17 3.64
C GLY A 88 -0.80 -8.35 4.81
N ASN A 89 -0.04 -7.28 4.55
CA ASN A 89 0.46 -6.41 5.61
C ASN A 89 -0.51 -5.24 5.88
N ILE A 90 -0.59 -4.81 7.12
CA ILE A 90 -1.36 -3.64 7.54
C ILE A 90 -0.39 -2.59 8.10
N LEU A 91 -0.37 -1.42 7.47
CA LEU A 91 0.29 -0.24 7.99
C LEU A 91 -0.77 0.68 8.56
N GLU A 92 -0.84 0.77 9.88
CA GLU A 92 -1.79 1.64 10.54
C GLU A 92 -1.41 3.13 10.38
N CYS A 93 -2.32 3.99 10.83
CA CYS A 93 -2.21 5.44 10.75
C CYS A 93 -0.82 5.95 11.16
N ARG A 94 -0.16 6.69 10.25
CA ARG A 94 1.17 7.30 10.45
C ARG A 94 2.30 6.31 10.77
N ALA A 95 2.15 5.03 10.44
CA ALA A 95 3.26 4.09 10.47
C ALA A 95 4.34 4.52 9.46
N LEU A 96 5.60 4.44 9.88
CA LEU A 96 6.74 4.98 9.14
C LEU A 96 7.79 3.89 8.95
N LEU A 97 8.06 3.56 7.70
CA LEU A 97 9.09 2.59 7.32
C LEU A 97 10.21 3.33 6.65
N ASP A 98 11.37 3.30 7.29
CA ASP A 98 12.55 3.95 6.77
C ASP A 98 13.21 3.12 5.65
N ALA A 99 14.21 3.74 5.03
CA ALA A 99 14.97 3.20 3.92
C ALA A 99 15.53 1.80 4.17
N GLY A 100 15.32 0.89 3.22
CA GLY A 100 15.96 -0.43 3.22
C GLY A 100 15.29 -1.46 4.12
N CYS A 101 14.13 -1.13 4.70
CA CYS A 101 13.33 -2.08 5.45
C CYS A 101 12.87 -3.24 4.56
N SER A 102 12.87 -4.46 5.10
CA SER A 102 12.25 -5.63 4.46
C SER A 102 11.10 -6.11 5.34
N VAL A 103 9.89 -6.13 4.80
CA VAL A 103 8.70 -6.58 5.53
C VAL A 103 8.25 -7.92 4.96
N GLY A 104 8.04 -8.88 5.85
CA GLY A 104 7.45 -10.17 5.53
C GLY A 104 6.00 -10.08 5.08
N SER A 105 5.26 -11.18 5.24
CA SER A 105 3.83 -11.28 4.99
C SER A 105 3.06 -11.31 6.31
N GLY A 106 1.83 -10.76 6.33
CA GLY A 106 0.99 -10.78 7.54
C GLY A 106 1.47 -9.89 8.67
N CYS A 107 2.36 -8.92 8.40
CA CYS A 107 2.85 -8.01 9.43
C CYS A 107 1.84 -6.88 9.69
N THR A 108 1.79 -6.41 10.94
CA THR A 108 1.01 -5.23 11.34
C THR A 108 1.93 -4.21 11.95
N LEU A 109 1.89 -2.99 11.42
CA LEU A 109 2.59 -1.85 11.99
C LEU A 109 1.58 -0.94 12.64
N GLY A 110 1.62 -0.91 13.97
CA GLY A 110 0.70 -0.13 14.78
C GLY A 110 0.82 1.36 14.52
N ALA A 111 -0.20 2.12 14.91
CA ALA A 111 -0.26 3.55 14.69
C ALA A 111 0.98 4.29 15.25
N CYS A 112 1.50 5.23 14.46
CA CYS A 112 2.70 6.01 14.78
C CYS A 112 3.96 5.18 15.08
N THR A 113 4.00 3.92 14.64
CA THR A 113 5.20 3.07 14.77
C THR A 113 6.25 3.47 13.75
N TYR A 114 7.52 3.36 14.15
CA TYR A 114 8.69 3.64 13.31
C TYR A 114 9.53 2.36 13.18
N LEU A 115 9.85 1.97 11.94
CA LEU A 115 10.86 0.96 11.67
C LEU A 115 12.16 1.62 11.24
N ASP A 116 13.25 1.23 11.89
CA ASP A 116 14.58 1.74 11.60
C ASP A 116 15.07 1.29 10.22
N ALA A 117 15.94 2.10 9.61
CA ALA A 117 16.52 1.79 8.31
C ALA A 117 17.22 0.42 8.31
N GLY A 118 16.99 -0.37 7.25
CA GLY A 118 17.57 -1.71 7.09
C GLY A 118 16.95 -2.79 7.96
N GLU A 119 15.93 -2.48 8.75
CA GLU A 119 15.28 -3.45 9.62
C GLU A 119 14.50 -4.51 8.82
N LYS A 120 14.57 -5.77 9.28
CA LYS A 120 13.85 -6.87 8.67
C LYS A 120 12.77 -7.38 9.62
N LEU A 121 11.52 -7.25 9.21
CA LEU A 121 10.40 -7.85 9.92
C LEU A 121 10.13 -9.25 9.37
N PRO A 122 10.14 -10.28 10.24
CA PRO A 122 9.71 -11.61 9.86
C PRO A 122 8.19 -11.64 9.66
N ASP A 123 7.72 -12.68 8.96
CA ASP A 123 6.29 -12.89 8.71
C ASP A 123 5.49 -12.89 10.02
N GLU A 124 4.23 -12.43 9.93
CA GLU A 124 3.25 -12.44 11.02
C GLU A 124 3.70 -11.69 12.28
N THR A 125 4.50 -10.63 12.09
CA THR A 125 4.97 -9.78 13.18
C THR A 125 4.13 -8.53 13.31
N VAL A 126 3.60 -8.32 14.51
CA VAL A 126 2.91 -7.11 14.94
C VAL A 126 3.90 -6.24 15.71
N VAL A 127 4.08 -5.00 15.26
CA VAL A 127 4.92 -3.99 15.93
C VAL A 127 4.02 -2.91 16.49
N VAL A 128 4.10 -2.65 17.79
CA VAL A 128 3.27 -1.64 18.45
C VAL A 128 4.14 -0.68 19.24
N GLY A 129 4.15 0.60 18.85
CA GLY A 129 4.89 1.62 19.58
C GLY A 129 6.41 1.35 19.63
N PRO A 130 7.12 1.90 20.62
CA PRO A 130 8.57 1.78 20.68
C PRO A 130 9.00 0.38 21.15
N GLY A 131 9.26 -0.49 20.18
CA GLY A 131 9.98 -1.76 20.39
C GLY A 131 9.15 -2.95 20.85
N LEU A 132 7.84 -2.82 21.09
CA LEU A 132 7.00 -3.99 21.35
C LEU A 132 6.75 -4.73 20.04
N ARG A 133 7.14 -6.00 20.02
CA ARG A 133 6.93 -6.90 18.87
C ARG A 133 6.26 -8.17 19.37
N HIS A 134 5.19 -8.57 18.71
CA HIS A 134 4.48 -9.80 18.98
C HIS A 134 4.36 -10.60 17.68
N TYR A 135 4.52 -11.91 17.78
CA TYR A 135 4.27 -12.82 16.68
C TYR A 135 2.82 -13.30 16.77
N GLU A 136 2.02 -13.01 15.75
CA GLU A 136 0.60 -13.33 15.70
C GLU A 136 0.31 -14.34 14.58
N PRO A 137 0.26 -15.65 14.89
CA PRO A 137 0.06 -16.68 13.87
C PRO A 137 -1.32 -16.56 13.22
N GLY A 138 -1.38 -16.62 11.88
CA GLY A 138 -2.61 -16.47 11.11
C GLY A 138 -3.04 -15.02 10.86
N ALA A 139 -2.21 -14.03 11.25
CA ALA A 139 -2.45 -12.62 10.97
C ALA A 139 -2.60 -12.37 9.46
N ARG A 140 -1.81 -13.05 8.62
CA ARG A 140 -1.86 -12.93 7.16
C ARG A 140 -3.27 -13.20 6.62
N GLU A 141 -3.87 -14.35 6.95
CA GLU A 141 -5.21 -14.70 6.48
C GLU A 141 -6.25 -13.71 7.01
N ALA A 142 -6.14 -13.30 8.27
CA ALA A 142 -7.05 -12.33 8.87
C ALA A 142 -6.99 -10.98 8.15
N HIS A 143 -5.79 -10.49 7.83
CA HIS A 143 -5.60 -9.23 7.10
C HIS A 143 -6.14 -9.31 5.68
N VAL A 144 -5.89 -10.42 4.96
CA VAL A 144 -6.43 -10.63 3.61
C VAL A 144 -7.97 -10.56 3.64
N GLN A 145 -8.60 -11.24 4.60
CA GLN A 145 -10.07 -11.19 4.75
C GLN A 145 -10.56 -9.78 5.09
N ALA A 146 -9.85 -9.05 5.97
CA ALA A 146 -10.17 -7.68 6.32
C ALA A 146 -10.10 -6.74 5.09
N VAL A 147 -9.04 -6.85 4.29
CA VAL A 147 -8.84 -6.07 3.06
C VAL A 147 -9.92 -6.37 2.03
N LEU A 148 -10.24 -7.66 1.79
CA LEU A 148 -11.30 -8.03 0.84
C LEU A 148 -12.65 -7.48 1.27
N LYS A 149 -13.01 -7.59 2.55
CA LYS A 149 -14.23 -7.02 3.11
C LYS A 149 -14.25 -5.49 2.98
N TYR A 150 -13.12 -4.83 3.23
CA TYR A 150 -12.99 -3.38 3.05
C TYR A 150 -13.22 -2.98 1.59
N ILE A 151 -12.63 -3.70 0.64
CA ILE A 151 -12.84 -3.49 -0.80
C ILE A 151 -14.32 -3.71 -1.19
N GLU A 152 -15.00 -4.70 -0.62
CA GLU A 152 -16.43 -4.92 -0.83
C GLU A 152 -17.28 -3.74 -0.33
N VAL A 153 -17.04 -3.28 0.89
CA VAL A 153 -17.72 -2.11 1.46
C VAL A 153 -17.46 -0.86 0.62
N LEU A 154 -16.23 -0.67 0.14
CA LEU A 154 -15.91 0.43 -0.77
C LEU A 154 -16.64 0.30 -2.09
N LYS A 155 -16.73 -0.90 -2.69
CA LYS A 155 -17.53 -1.11 -3.91
C LYS A 155 -19.02 -0.81 -3.72
N GLU A 156 -19.57 -1.02 -2.53
CA GLU A 156 -20.97 -0.69 -2.21
C GLU A 156 -21.20 0.80 -1.92
N THR A 157 -20.20 1.47 -1.35
CA THR A 157 -20.29 2.88 -0.93
C THR A 157 -19.82 3.87 -2.01
N LEU A 158 -18.89 3.47 -2.89
CA LEU A 158 -18.40 4.28 -4.02
C LEU A 158 -19.52 4.71 -5.00
N PRO A 159 -20.53 3.88 -5.33
CA PRO A 159 -21.69 4.29 -6.14
C PRO A 159 -22.53 5.39 -5.48
N ARG A 160 -22.46 5.55 -4.15
CA ARG A 160 -23.23 6.54 -3.40
C ARG A 160 -22.52 7.89 -3.27
N CYS A 161 -21.19 7.91 -3.38
CA CYS A 161 -20.38 9.10 -3.08
C CYS A 161 -19.67 9.73 -4.29
N HIS A 162 -19.77 9.17 -5.51
CA HIS A 162 -19.07 9.72 -6.68
C HIS A 162 -19.99 10.05 -7.86
N HIS A 163 -20.10 11.35 -8.17
CA HIS A 163 -20.48 11.87 -9.48
C HIS A 163 -19.38 11.49 -10.50
N LEU A 164 -19.37 10.24 -10.96
CA LEU A 164 -18.47 9.82 -12.03
C LEU A 164 -18.78 10.63 -13.30
N ARG A 165 -17.88 11.56 -13.63
CA ARG A 165 -17.79 12.14 -14.97
C ARG A 165 -17.56 10.98 -15.92
N LYS A 166 -18.61 10.60 -16.66
CA LYS A 166 -18.53 9.62 -17.75
C LYS A 166 -17.37 10.01 -18.66
N SER A 167 -16.28 9.26 -18.66
CA SER A 167 -15.29 9.36 -19.73
C SER A 167 -15.95 8.85 -21.00
N ASN A 168 -16.45 9.77 -21.83
CA ASN A 168 -16.85 9.47 -23.19
C ASN A 168 -15.62 8.99 -23.97
N VAL A 169 -15.36 7.69 -23.94
CA VAL A 169 -14.53 7.05 -24.97
C VAL A 169 -15.48 6.78 -26.13
N LYS A 170 -15.44 7.66 -27.13
CA LYS A 170 -16.08 7.40 -28.43
C LYS A 170 -15.36 6.21 -29.07
N SER A 171 -16.17 5.24 -29.48
CA SER A 171 -15.83 4.15 -30.40
C SER A 171 -15.23 4.66 -31.70
#